data_AF-A0A920SQP2-F1
#
_entry.id   AF-A0A920SQP2-F1
#
_cell.length_a   1.000
_cell.length_b   1.000
_cell.length_c   1.000
_cell.angle_alpha   90.00
_cell.angle_beta   90.00
_cell.angle_gamma   90.00
#
_symmetry.space_group_name_H-M   'P 1'
#
loop_
_entity.id
_entity.type
_entity.pdbx_description
1 polymer ?
#
loop_
_entity_poly.entity_id
_entity_poly.type
_entity_poly.pdbx_seq_one_letter_code
_entity_poly.pdbx_strand_id
1 'polypeptide(L)'
;MEDYDSYFNNSPLHHIQNMNTPLLMMFGTNDGAVEYNQGVEFYNAARRLAKQMVMLSYDGENHGLAKKENQLDYQGRILQWFAHYLKGEPAPDWISTGVPFIQQKDGLKAKRPIG
;
A
#
# COMPACT_ATOMS: atom_id res chain seq x y z
N MET A 1 5.54 -25.50 22.51
CA MET A 1 4.11 -25.39 22.23
C MET A 1 3.93 -24.04 21.59
N GLU A 2 3.48 -23.98 20.33
CA GLU A 2 3.21 -22.69 19.68
C GLU A 2 2.16 -21.93 20.50
N ASP A 3 2.45 -20.66 20.79
CA ASP A 3 1.53 -19.77 21.47
C ASP A 3 0.54 -19.20 20.46
N TYR A 4 -0.48 -20.00 20.17
CA TYR A 4 -1.55 -19.69 19.21
C TYR A 4 -2.25 -18.37 19.56
N ASP A 5 -2.44 -18.11 20.85
CA ASP A 5 -3.10 -16.89 21.33
C ASP A 5 -2.25 -15.65 20.99
N SER A 6 -0.92 -15.73 21.19
CA SER A 6 -0.01 -14.66 20.78
C SER A 6 -0.01 -14.42 19.27
N TYR A 7 -0.04 -15.47 18.44
CA TYR A 7 -0.18 -15.30 16.99
C TYR A 7 -1.50 -14.62 16.61
N PHE A 8 -2.60 -15.05 17.23
CA PHE A 8 -3.92 -14.50 16.95
C PHE A 8 -4.02 -13.01 17.33
N ASN A 9 -3.60 -12.66 18.55
CA ASN A 9 -3.69 -11.31 19.11
C ASN A 9 -2.77 -10.30 18.41
N ASN A 10 -1.65 -10.76 17.83
CA ASN A 10 -0.70 -9.90 17.13
C ASN A 10 -0.97 -9.79 15.63
N SER A 11 -2.04 -10.43 15.10
CA SER A 11 -2.41 -10.33 13.70
C SER A 11 -3.34 -9.14 13.45
N PRO A 12 -2.90 -8.09 12.73
CA PRO A 12 -3.76 -6.94 12.43
C PRO A 12 -5.00 -7.33 11.61
N LEU A 13 -4.90 -8.41 10.83
CA LEU A 13 -5.99 -8.89 9.98
C LEU A 13 -7.22 -9.31 10.80
N HIS A 14 -7.02 -9.91 11.97
CA HIS A 14 -8.12 -10.32 12.85
C HIS A 14 -8.87 -9.13 13.47
N HIS A 15 -8.24 -7.95 13.51
CA HIS A 15 -8.78 -6.75 14.12
C HIS A 15 -9.16 -5.66 13.08
N ILE A 16 -9.09 -5.98 11.79
CA ILE A 16 -9.26 -5.01 10.69
C ILE A 16 -10.62 -4.31 10.70
N GLN A 17 -11.66 -4.95 11.27
CA GLN A 17 -12.99 -4.35 11.43
C GLN A 17 -12.96 -3.09 12.31
N ASN A 18 -12.01 -3.00 13.24
CA ASN A 18 -11.84 -1.86 14.15
C ASN A 18 -11.06 -0.71 13.52
N MET A 19 -10.48 -0.90 12.33
CA MET A 19 -9.69 0.13 11.65
C MET A 19 -10.61 1.27 11.19
N ASN A 20 -10.35 2.48 11.69
CA ASN A 20 -11.03 3.72 11.27
C ASN A 20 -10.06 4.79 10.77
N THR A 21 -8.77 4.60 11.01
CA THR A 21 -7.70 5.48 10.52
C THR A 21 -7.38 5.14 9.07
N PRO A 22 -7.30 6.12 8.17
CA PRO A 22 -6.81 5.90 6.80
C PRO A 22 -5.40 5.30 6.81
N LEU A 23 -5.18 4.25 6.02
CA LEU A 23 -3.90 3.54 5.97
C LEU A 23 -3.24 3.62 4.59
N LEU A 24 -1.96 4.03 4.56
CA LEU A 24 -1.09 3.90 3.40
C LEU A 24 -0.11 2.74 3.62
N MET A 25 -0.14 1.75 2.74
CA MET A 25 0.77 0.61 2.73
C MET A 25 1.70 0.69 1.53
N MET A 26 2.98 0.36 1.72
CA MET A 26 3.97 0.23 0.65
C MET A 26 4.51 -1.19 0.63
N PHE A 27 4.66 -1.76 -0.56
CA PHE A 27 5.18 -3.11 -0.75
C PHE A 27 5.99 -3.21 -2.05
N GLY A 28 7.10 -3.95 -2.00
CA GLY A 28 7.79 -4.44 -3.20
C GLY A 28 7.21 -5.79 -3.64
N THR A 29 7.00 -6.00 -4.94
CA THR A 29 6.39 -7.26 -5.42
C THR A 29 7.30 -8.49 -5.27
N ASN A 30 8.61 -8.27 -5.06
CA ASN A 30 9.62 -9.30 -4.83
C ASN A 30 10.23 -9.21 -3.41
N ASP A 31 9.45 -8.79 -2.42
CA ASP A 31 9.88 -8.75 -1.02
C ASP A 31 10.24 -10.16 -0.52
N GLY A 32 11.51 -10.34 -0.15
CA GLY A 32 12.06 -11.59 0.34
C GLY A 32 11.99 -11.75 1.87
N ALA A 33 11.56 -10.72 2.60
CA ALA A 33 11.37 -10.76 4.05
C ALA A 33 9.90 -10.96 4.43
N VAL A 34 8.97 -10.35 3.69
CA VAL A 34 7.53 -10.52 3.88
C VAL A 34 6.87 -10.84 2.53
N GLU A 35 6.09 -11.90 2.46
CA GLU A 35 5.43 -12.29 1.21
C GLU A 35 4.43 -11.22 0.75
N TYR A 36 4.52 -10.79 -0.52
CA TYR A 36 3.62 -9.80 -1.11
C TYR A 36 2.13 -10.13 -0.95
N ASN A 37 1.77 -11.42 -1.00
CA ASN A 37 0.38 -11.85 -0.85
C ASN A 37 -0.22 -11.49 0.51
N GLN A 38 0.59 -11.41 1.58
CA GLN A 38 0.11 -10.95 2.89
C GLN A 38 -0.41 -9.51 2.81
N GLY A 39 0.29 -8.64 2.09
CA GLY A 39 -0.17 -7.27 1.82
C GLY A 39 -1.45 -7.23 0.98
N VAL A 40 -1.55 -8.09 -0.04
CA VAL A 40 -2.73 -8.21 -0.90
C VAL A 40 -3.95 -8.72 -0.12
N GLU A 41 -3.78 -9.72 0.74
CA GLU A 41 -4.84 -10.25 1.61
C GLU A 41 -5.37 -9.17 2.54
N PHE A 42 -4.48 -8.44 3.22
CA PHE A 42 -4.86 -7.36 4.11
C PHE A 42 -5.59 -6.22 3.36
N TYR A 43 -5.07 -5.81 2.20
CA TYR A 43 -5.71 -4.81 1.36
C TYR A 43 -7.12 -5.24 0.89
N ASN A 44 -7.26 -6.49 0.46
CA ASN A 44 -8.55 -7.02 0.02
C ASN A 44 -9.56 -7.11 1.18
N ALA A 45 -9.12 -7.50 2.38
CA ALA A 45 -9.95 -7.51 3.57
C ALA A 45 -10.40 -6.09 3.94
N ALA A 46 -9.50 -5.10 3.92
CA ALA A 46 -9.81 -3.70 4.15
C ALA A 46 -10.87 -3.19 3.16
N ARG A 47 -10.68 -3.48 1.86
CA ARG A 47 -11.62 -3.09 0.81
C ARG A 47 -13.01 -3.70 0.96
N ARG A 48 -13.09 -5.00 1.28
CA ARG A 48 -14.37 -5.69 1.50
C ARG A 48 -15.16 -5.08 2.66
N LEU A 49 -14.44 -4.55 3.66
CA LEU A 49 -15.02 -3.87 4.82
C LEU A 49 -15.13 -2.35 4.62
N ALA A 50 -14.99 -1.86 3.38
CA ALA A 50 -15.05 -0.45 3.01
C ALA A 50 -14.12 0.46 3.86
N LYS A 51 -12.97 -0.07 4.30
CA LYS A 51 -11.97 0.69 5.04
C LYS A 51 -11.16 1.59 4.10
N GLN A 52 -10.75 2.75 4.60
CA GLN A 52 -9.91 3.68 3.86
C GLN A 52 -8.46 3.18 3.84
N MET A 53 -8.07 2.56 2.73
CA MET A 53 -6.72 2.02 2.57
C MET A 53 -6.22 2.18 1.13
N VAL A 54 -4.95 2.59 1.01
CA VAL A 54 -4.21 2.60 -0.25
C VAL A 54 -3.01 1.68 -0.13
N MET A 55 -2.76 0.86 -1.16
CA MET A 55 -1.58 0.02 -1.29
C MET A 55 -0.75 0.50 -2.48
N LEU A 56 0.47 0.94 -2.22
CA LEU A 56 1.48 1.26 -3.22
C LEU A 56 2.32 0.00 -3.47
N SER A 57 2.24 -0.51 -4.70
CA SER A 57 2.95 -1.72 -5.11
C SER A 57 4.05 -1.35 -6.10
N TYR A 58 5.31 -1.57 -5.72
CA TYR A 58 6.46 -1.29 -6.58
C TYR A 58 6.97 -2.57 -7.23
N ASP A 59 6.81 -2.64 -8.55
CA ASP A 59 7.15 -3.85 -9.30
C ASP A 59 8.67 -4.11 -9.33
N GLY A 60 9.05 -5.33 -8.94
CA GLY A 60 10.42 -5.80 -8.90
C GLY A 60 11.25 -5.32 -7.70
N GLU A 61 10.68 -4.48 -6.82
CA GLU A 61 11.35 -4.06 -5.58
C GLU A 61 11.27 -5.16 -4.50
N ASN A 62 12.25 -5.18 -3.61
CA ASN A 62 12.34 -6.10 -2.47
C ASN A 62 11.73 -5.44 -1.21
N HIS A 63 12.17 -5.82 -0.01
CA HIS A 63 11.71 -5.29 1.28
C HIS A 63 11.89 -3.77 1.43
N GLY A 64 12.89 -3.21 0.74
CA GLY A 64 13.08 -1.77 0.60
C GLY A 64 13.18 -1.37 -0.87
N LEU A 65 12.92 -0.08 -1.13
CA LEU A 65 13.01 0.49 -2.47
C LEU A 65 14.48 0.76 -2.84
N ALA A 66 15.01 0.04 -3.81
CA ALA A 66 16.38 0.19 -4.30
C ALA A 66 16.49 1.21 -5.43
N LYS A 67 15.49 1.29 -6.33
CA LYS A 67 15.52 2.22 -7.47
C LYS A 67 15.24 3.64 -7.02
N LYS A 68 16.05 4.59 -7.51
CA LYS A 68 15.94 5.99 -7.09
C LYS A 68 14.59 6.60 -7.47
N GLU A 69 14.05 6.21 -8.62
CA GLU A 69 12.76 6.72 -9.11
C GLU A 69 11.63 6.30 -8.16
N ASN A 70 11.65 5.04 -7.69
CA ASN A 70 10.66 4.52 -6.75
C ASN A 70 10.79 5.17 -5.37
N GLN A 71 12.01 5.43 -4.90
CA GLN A 71 12.24 6.17 -3.64
C GLN A 71 11.65 7.58 -3.70
N LEU A 72 11.85 8.29 -4.82
CA LEU A 72 11.34 9.66 -5.01
C LEU A 72 9.81 9.66 -5.11
N ASP A 73 9.22 8.75 -5.87
CA ASP A 73 7.76 8.59 -5.95
C ASP A 73 7.16 8.28 -4.58
N TYR A 74 7.75 7.33 -3.83
CA TYR A 74 7.29 6.99 -2.49
C TYR A 74 7.36 8.18 -1.52
N GLN A 75 8.49 8.90 -1.52
CA GLN A 75 8.65 10.08 -0.68
C GLN A 75 7.61 11.16 -1.01
N GLY A 76 7.37 11.41 -2.30
CA GLY A 76 6.34 12.36 -2.74
C GLY A 76 4.93 11.95 -2.29
N ARG A 77 4.58 10.67 -2.44
CA ARG A 77 3.29 10.14 -2.00
C ARG A 77 3.08 10.22 -0.49
N ILE A 78 4.11 9.93 0.31
CA ILE A 78 4.04 10.08 1.77
C ILE A 78 3.75 11.53 2.15
N LEU A 79 4.46 12.50 1.53
CA LEU A 79 4.25 13.92 1.82
C LEU A 79 2.83 14.35 1.46
N GLN A 80 2.33 13.95 0.29
CA GLN A 80 0.96 14.25 -0.14
C GLN A 80 -0.10 13.58 0.75
N TRP A 81 0.14 12.34 1.18
CA TRP A 81 -0.74 11.62 2.10
C TRP A 81 -0.90 12.38 3.42
N PHE A 82 0.21 12.78 4.04
CA PHE A 82 0.16 13.54 5.28
C PHE A 82 -0.37 14.96 5.08
N ALA A 83 -0.06 15.61 3.95
CA ALA A 83 -0.64 16.89 3.61
C ALA A 83 -2.18 16.83 3.58
N HIS A 84 -2.74 15.80 2.95
CA HIS A 84 -4.19 15.60 2.93
C HIS A 84 -4.75 15.34 4.34
N TYR A 85 -4.27 14.31 5.04
CA TYR A 85 -4.90 13.86 6.28
C TYR A 85 -4.52 14.66 7.54
N LEU A 86 -3.39 15.37 7.54
CA LEU A 86 -2.91 16.12 8.70
C LEU A 86 -2.94 17.64 8.51
N LYS A 87 -2.93 18.15 7.26
CA LYS A 87 -2.99 19.59 6.97
C LYS A 87 -4.29 20.04 6.31
N GLY A 88 -5.15 19.10 5.90
CA GLY A 88 -6.43 19.42 5.24
C GLY A 88 -6.29 19.88 3.79
N GLU A 89 -5.15 19.59 3.15
CA GLU A 89 -4.98 19.84 1.71
C GLU A 89 -5.90 18.91 0.89
N PRO A 90 -6.31 19.29 -0.34
CA PRO A 90 -7.11 18.41 -1.18
C PRO A 90 -6.43 17.06 -1.45
N ALA A 91 -7.20 15.98 -1.46
CA ALA A 91 -6.67 14.65 -1.79
C ALA A 91 -6.22 14.64 -3.26
N PRO A 92 -4.97 14.28 -3.59
CA PRO A 92 -4.58 14.01 -4.97
C PRO A 92 -5.33 12.79 -5.51
N ASP A 93 -5.53 12.77 -6.83
CA ASP A 93 -6.35 11.75 -7.52
C ASP A 93 -5.95 10.31 -7.21
N TRP A 94 -4.67 10.03 -6.94
CA TRP A 94 -4.21 8.68 -6.66
C TRP A 94 -4.66 8.14 -5.30
N ILE A 95 -5.09 8.99 -4.36
CA ILE A 95 -5.64 8.57 -3.06
C ILE A 95 -7.08 8.07 -3.21
N SER A 96 -7.89 8.78 -4.00
CA SER A 96 -9.31 8.50 -4.22
C SER A 96 -9.56 7.54 -5.40
N THR A 97 -8.70 7.61 -6.41
CA THR A 97 -8.84 6.93 -7.70
C THR A 97 -7.67 5.98 -7.87
N GLY A 98 -7.76 4.81 -7.24
CA GLY A 98 -6.75 3.77 -7.38
C GLY A 98 -6.67 3.25 -8.82
N VAL A 99 -5.46 2.90 -9.28
CA VAL A 99 -5.26 2.21 -10.58
C VAL A 99 -5.24 0.70 -10.34
N PRO A 100 -6.13 -0.10 -10.96
CA PRO A 100 -6.10 -1.55 -10.83
C PRO A 100 -4.73 -2.13 -11.19
N PHE A 101 -4.26 -3.13 -10.43
CA PHE A 101 -2.94 -3.73 -10.64
C PHE A 101 -2.75 -4.32 -12.06
N ILE A 102 -3.81 -4.88 -12.64
CA ILE A 102 -3.80 -5.40 -14.02
C ILE A 102 -3.48 -4.27 -15.02
N GLN A 103 -4.10 -3.09 -14.83
CA GLN A 103 -3.83 -1.92 -15.66
C GLN A 103 -2.45 -1.32 -15.42
N GLN A 104 -1.86 -1.49 -14.22
CA GLN A 104 -0.47 -1.09 -13.97
C GLN A 104 0.52 -1.90 -14.79
N LYS A 105 0.34 -3.23 -14.91
CA LYS A 105 1.23 -4.08 -15.73
C LYS A 105 1.19 -3.70 -17.21
N ASP A 106 0.02 -3.33 -17.72
CA ASP A 106 -0.15 -2.88 -19.10
C ASP A 106 0.39 -1.45 -19.29
N GLY A 107 0.19 -0.57 -18.30
CA GLY A 107 0.69 0.81 -18.30
C GLY A 107 2.21 0.95 -18.15
N LEU A 108 2.90 -0.01 -17.53
CA LEU A 108 4.37 -0.07 -17.49
C LEU A 108 4.97 -0.33 -18.88
N LYS A 109 4.22 -0.96 -19.80
CA LYS A 109 4.63 -1.14 -21.20
C LYS A 109 4.35 0.10 -22.06
N ALA A 110 3.47 0.99 -21.61
CA ALA A 110 3.07 2.21 -22.31
C ALA A 110 3.45 3.45 -21.47
N LYS A 111 4.74 3.81 -21.45
CA LYS A 111 5.35 5.09 -21.00
C LYS A 111 4.51 6.00 -20.07
N ARG A 112 5.11 6.40 -18.94
CA ARG A 112 4.76 7.68 -18.28
C ARG A 112 5.84 8.74 -18.57
N PRO A 113 5.55 9.78 -19.36
CA PRO A 113 6.33 11.00 -19.31
C PRO A 113 5.98 11.71 -18.00
N ILE A 114 7.01 11.95 -17.19
CA ILE A 114 6.96 12.85 -16.05
C ILE A 114 6.90 14.26 -16.63
N GLY A 115 5.74 14.91 -16.49
CA GLY A 115 5.57 16.35 -16.59
C GLY A 115 5.27 16.89 -15.21
#